data_AF-A0A445A4P9-F1
#
_entry.id   AF-A0A445A4P9-F1
#
_cell.length_a   1.000
_cell.length_b   1.000
_cell.length_c   1.000
_cell.angle_alpha   90.00
_cell.angle_beta   90.00
_cell.angle_gamma   90.00
#
_symmetry.space_group_name_H-M   'P 1'
#
loop_
_entity.id
_entity.type
_entity.pdbx_description
1 polymer ?
#
loop_
_entity_poly.entity_id
_entity_poly.type
_entity_poly.pdbx_seq_one_letter_code
_entity_poly.pdbx_strand_id
1 'polypeptide(L)'
;MAMVSLFSSLEYAISVARDIWFHKVNVRCWLEAISGHSCFNQYLDTANESIMQGSMYEKKFGYVFMIYAFGKSSEDILAELKNSY
;
A
#
# COMPACT_ATOMS: atom_id res chain seq x y z
N MET A 1 -3.80 32.96 -10.00
CA MET A 1 -4.01 32.19 -11.25
C MET A 1 -4.32 30.76 -10.85
N ALA A 2 -5.60 30.40 -10.77
CA ALA A 2 -5.99 29.05 -10.35
C ALA A 2 -5.64 28.07 -11.47
N MET A 3 -4.91 27.00 -11.14
CA MET A 3 -4.60 25.94 -12.08
C MET A 3 -5.92 25.28 -12.48
N VAL A 4 -6.31 25.39 -13.75
CA VAL A 4 -7.46 24.65 -14.28
C VAL A 4 -7.15 23.17 -14.11
N SER A 5 -8.08 22.40 -13.51
CA SER A 5 -7.90 20.96 -13.33
C SER A 5 -7.54 20.32 -14.67
N LEU A 6 -6.43 19.57 -14.70
CA LEU A 6 -5.99 18.82 -15.88
C LEU A 6 -6.96 17.68 -16.25
N PHE A 7 -7.85 17.32 -15.32
CA PHE A 7 -8.85 16.28 -15.49
C PHE A 7 -10.26 16.88 -15.54
N SER A 8 -11.06 16.35 -16.46
CA SER A 8 -12.46 16.73 -16.67
C SER A 8 -13.40 16.26 -15.55
N SER A 9 -13.01 15.22 -14.80
CA SER A 9 -13.76 14.71 -13.64
C SER A 9 -12.87 13.88 -12.71
N LEU A 10 -13.34 13.65 -11.47
CA LEU A 10 -12.71 12.74 -10.51
C LEU A 10 -12.64 11.30 -11.07
N GLU A 11 -13.73 10.82 -11.66
CA GLU A 11 -13.79 9.50 -12.28
C GLU A 11 -12.76 9.34 -13.40
N TYR A 12 -12.58 10.39 -14.21
CA TYR A 12 -11.56 10.39 -15.26
C TYR A 12 -10.15 10.36 -14.67
N ALA A 13 -9.87 11.14 -13.62
CA ALA A 13 -8.59 11.11 -12.93
C ALA A 13 -8.29 9.72 -12.32
N ILE A 14 -9.27 9.08 -11.68
CA ILE A 14 -9.14 7.73 -11.10
C ILE A 14 -8.91 6.70 -12.21
N SER A 15 -9.65 6.79 -13.32
CA SER A 15 -9.49 5.89 -14.47
C SER A 15 -8.09 5.98 -15.06
N VAL A 16 -7.58 7.20 -15.28
CA VAL A 16 -6.22 7.42 -15.80
C VAL A 16 -5.15 6.91 -14.81
N ALA A 17 -5.32 7.17 -13.51
CA ALA A 17 -4.39 6.67 -12.49
C ALA A 17 -4.36 5.14 -12.45
N ARG A 18 -5.51 4.47 -12.57
CA ARG A 18 -5.61 3.00 -12.65
C ARG A 18 -4.94 2.46 -13.91
N ASP A 19 -5.15 3.09 -15.07
CA ASP A 19 -4.51 2.69 -16.32
C ASP A 19 -2.98 2.77 -16.21
N ILE A 20 -2.47 3.88 -15.67
CA ILE A 20 -1.03 4.05 -15.46
C ILE A 20 -0.50 2.96 -14.52
N TRP A 21 -1.08 2.84 -13.33
CA TRP A 21 -0.60 1.91 -12.32
C TRP A 21 -0.66 0.47 -12.79
N PHE A 22 -1.82 -0.01 -13.27
CA PHE A 22 -2.01 -1.43 -13.55
C PHE A 22 -1.54 -1.90 -14.94
N HIS A 23 -1.42 -0.99 -15.92
CA HIS A 23 -1.11 -1.40 -17.30
C HIS A 23 0.17 -0.80 -17.87
N LYS A 24 0.61 0.39 -17.41
CA LYS A 24 1.76 1.10 -18.01
C LYS A 24 3.03 1.04 -17.17
N VAL A 25 2.91 0.94 -15.85
CA VAL A 25 4.05 0.88 -14.93
C VAL A 25 4.43 -0.58 -14.69
N ASN A 26 5.73 -0.89 -14.73
CA ASN A 26 6.21 -2.24 -14.47
C ASN A 26 6.34 -2.52 -12.95
N VAL A 27 6.45 -3.81 -12.59
CA VAL A 27 6.57 -4.26 -11.20
C VAL A 27 7.72 -3.59 -10.45
N ARG A 28 8.86 -3.33 -11.11
CA ARG A 28 10.01 -2.68 -10.46
C ARG A 28 9.66 -1.27 -9.99
N CYS A 29 9.01 -0.48 -10.84
CA CYS A 29 8.58 0.87 -10.47
C CYS A 29 7.52 0.86 -9.35
N TRP A 30 6.66 -0.18 -9.28
CA TRP A 30 5.75 -0.35 -8.14
C TRP A 30 6.52 -0.57 -6.84
N LEU A 31 7.49 -1.48 -6.85
CA LEU A 31 8.30 -1.80 -5.67
C LEU A 31 9.12 -0.60 -5.20
N GLU A 32 9.71 0.16 -6.11
CA GLU A 32 10.44 1.39 -5.80
C GLU A 32 9.52 2.44 -5.15
N ALA A 33 8.31 2.62 -5.67
CA ALA A 33 7.33 3.54 -5.09
C ALA A 33 6.88 3.09 -3.68
N ILE A 34 6.59 1.80 -3.50
CA ILE A 34 6.16 1.23 -2.21
C ILE A 34 7.31 1.31 -1.18
N SER A 35 8.56 1.07 -1.59
CA SER A 35 9.74 1.17 -0.73
C SER A 35 9.99 2.59 -0.20
N GLY A 36 9.48 3.62 -0.88
CA GLY A 36 9.58 5.01 -0.44
C GLY A 36 8.60 5.38 0.68
N HIS A 37 7.58 4.54 0.94
CA HIS A 37 6.66 4.75 2.04
C HIS A 37 7.30 4.27 3.35
N SER A 38 7.71 5.22 4.20
CA SER A 38 8.09 4.92 5.58
C SER A 38 6.93 4.20 6.27
N CYS A 39 7.16 2.95 6.66
CA CYS A 39 6.20 2.08 7.33
C CYS A 39 5.41 2.84 8.40
N PHE A 40 4.08 2.85 8.27
CA PHE A 40 3.18 3.45 9.23
C PHE A 40 3.18 2.57 10.50
N ASN A 41 4.20 2.73 11.34
CA ASN A 41 4.32 2.06 12.63
C ASN A 41 3.37 2.65 13.71
N GLN A 42 2.59 3.68 13.39
CA GLN A 42 1.82 4.43 14.38
C GLN A 42 0.51 3.75 14.82
N TYR A 43 0.07 2.66 14.15
CA TYR A 43 -1.07 1.84 14.61
C TYR A 43 -0.65 0.61 15.43
N LEU A 44 0.65 0.38 15.65
CA LEU A 44 1.19 -0.90 16.15
C LEU A 44 1.90 -0.81 17.50
N ASP A 45 1.51 0.11 18.39
CA ASP A 45 1.98 0.07 19.79
C ASP A 45 1.47 -1.17 20.55
N THR A 46 0.65 -2.04 19.93
CA THR A 46 0.04 -3.22 20.57
C THR A 46 0.55 -4.59 20.10
N ALA A 47 1.42 -4.75 19.09
CA ALA A 47 1.70 -6.11 18.60
C ALA A 47 3.12 -6.39 18.09
N ASN A 48 3.98 -6.87 18.99
CA ASN A 48 5.22 -7.59 18.65
C ASN A 48 5.01 -8.66 17.55
N GLU A 49 3.84 -9.32 17.55
CA GLU A 49 3.51 -10.35 16.56
C GLU A 49 3.32 -9.79 15.14
N SER A 50 2.63 -8.65 14.98
CA SER A 50 2.40 -8.05 13.66
C SER A 50 3.70 -7.51 13.02
N ILE A 51 4.57 -6.93 13.84
CA ILE A 51 5.90 -6.46 13.43
C ILE A 51 6.77 -7.64 13.00
N MET A 52 6.78 -8.72 13.79
CA MET A 52 7.48 -9.97 13.46
C MET A 52 6.96 -10.57 12.14
N GLN A 53 5.64 -10.69 11.99
CA GLN A 53 5.01 -11.25 10.78
C GLN A 53 5.25 -10.37 9.54
N GLY A 54 5.25 -9.04 9.69
CA GLY A 54 5.58 -8.11 8.61
C GLY A 54 7.03 -8.25 8.16
N SER A 55 7.97 -8.35 9.11
CA SER A 55 9.39 -8.58 8.80
C SER A 55 9.63 -9.93 8.11
N MET A 56 8.89 -10.97 8.50
CA MET A 56 8.98 -12.29 7.88
C MET A 56 8.34 -12.31 6.49
N TYR A 57 7.31 -11.49 6.24
CA TYR A 57 6.71 -11.30 4.92
C TYR A 57 7.71 -10.63 3.98
N GLU A 58 8.32 -9.53 4.41
CA GLU A 58 9.33 -8.82 3.62
C GLU A 58 10.53 -9.72 3.31
N LYS A 59 11.01 -10.49 4.29
CA LYS A 59 12.08 -11.47 4.07
C LYS A 59 11.71 -12.56 3.06
N LYS A 60 10.44 -12.97 3.01
CA LYS A 60 9.94 -14.00 2.09
C LYS A 60 9.73 -13.47 0.67
N PHE A 61 9.15 -12.28 0.53
CA PHE A 61 8.68 -11.75 -0.77
C PHE A 61 9.56 -10.65 -1.35
N GLY A 62 10.46 -10.05 -0.55
CA GLY A 62 11.38 -9.00 -0.97
C GLY A 62 10.75 -7.60 -1.04
N TYR A 63 9.58 -7.40 -0.45
CA TYR A 63 8.90 -6.11 -0.38
C TYR A 63 7.98 -6.00 0.85
N VAL A 64 7.72 -4.76 1.29
CA VAL A 64 6.88 -4.45 2.46
C VAL A 64 5.41 -4.78 2.15
N PHE A 65 4.70 -5.34 3.13
CA PHE A 65 3.26 -5.60 3.04
C PHE A 65 2.47 -4.28 2.98
N MET A 66 1.64 -4.10 1.95
CA MET A 66 0.83 -2.90 1.76
C MET A 66 -0.67 -3.24 1.78
N ILE A 67 -1.41 -2.52 2.63
CA ILE A 67 -2.84 -2.74 2.85
C ILE A 67 -3.57 -1.40 2.95
N TYR A 68 -4.78 -1.34 2.39
CA TYR A 68 -5.70 -0.24 2.67
C TYR A 68 -6.26 -0.40 4.09
N ALA A 69 -5.74 0.39 5.03
CA ALA A 69 -6.01 0.26 6.47
C ALA A 69 -7.25 1.04 6.96
N PHE A 70 -7.83 1.91 6.13
CA PHE A 70 -8.98 2.72 6.58
C PHE A 70 -10.17 1.83 6.93
N GLY A 71 -10.63 1.93 8.18
CA GLY A 71 -11.74 1.15 8.72
C GLY A 71 -11.38 -0.27 9.16
N LYS A 72 -10.09 -0.68 9.13
CA LYS A 72 -9.64 -1.99 9.61
C LYS A 72 -9.07 -1.91 11.03
N SER A 73 -9.37 -2.90 11.87
CA SER A 73 -8.74 -3.03 13.19
C SER A 73 -7.33 -3.62 13.07
N SER A 74 -6.57 -3.60 14.17
CA SER A 74 -5.24 -4.23 14.21
C SER A 74 -5.30 -5.75 14.00
N GLU A 75 -6.37 -6.39 14.48
CA GLU A 75 -6.67 -7.81 14.31
C GLU A 75 -7.02 -8.14 12.85
N ASP A 76 -7.80 -7.29 12.18
CA ASP A 76 -8.13 -7.45 10.76
C ASP A 76 -6.88 -7.37 9.89
N ILE A 77 -6.01 -6.38 10.16
CA ILE A 77 -4.73 -6.22 9.45
C ILE A 77 -3.83 -7.45 9.66
N LEU A 78 -3.76 -7.97 10.88
CA LEU A 78 -2.99 -9.18 11.19
C LEU A 78 -3.56 -10.42 10.48
N ALA A 79 -4.88 -10.56 10.43
CA ALA A 79 -5.54 -11.66 9.73
C ALA A 79 -5.26 -11.62 8.22
N GLU A 80 -5.31 -10.43 7.61
CA GLU A 80 -5.02 -10.26 6.19
C GLU A 80 -3.55 -10.49 5.85
N LEU A 81 -2.63 -10.04 6.71
CA LEU A 81 -1.21 -10.36 6.61
C LEU A 81 -0.97 -11.87 6.66
N LYS A 82 -1.61 -12.57 7.62
CA LYS A 82 -1.53 -14.04 7.73
C LYS A 82 -2.11 -14.77 6.52
N ASN A 83 -3.19 -14.27 5.93
CA ASN A 83 -3.79 -14.84 4.73
C ASN A 83 -2.97 -14.59 3.45
N SER A 84 -2.09 -13.60 3.45
CA SER A 84 -1.26 -13.21 2.30
C SER A 84 0.08 -13.93 2.22
N TYR A 85 0.36 -14.83 3.17
CA TYR A 85 1.54 -15.71 3.17
C TYR A 85 1.42 -16.84 2.17
#